data_AF-A0A842SPL0-F1
#
_entry.id   AF-A0A842SPL0-F1
#
_cell.length_a   1.000
_cell.length_b   1.000
_cell.length_c   1.000
_cell.angle_alpha   90.00
_cell.angle_beta   90.00
_cell.angle_gamma   90.00
#
_symmetry.space_group_name_H-M   'P 1'
#
loop_
_entity.id
_entity.type
_entity.pdbx_description
1 polymer ?
#
loop_
_entity_poly.entity_id
_entity_poly.type
_entity_poly.pdbx_seq_one_letter_code
_entity_poly.pdbx_strand_id
1 'polypeptide(L)'
;MNEEIKKILERIRGVGASHTFEGEYIADFIERLDSLIVIKGIRLDGNILKILVGEVKDADQEQVLRVVTKASLLNNSVAGYEDTSYGKMLYFEFYIPPWGEQYI
;
A
#
# COMPACT_ATOMS: atom_id res chain seq x y z
N MET A 1 36.21 1.71 -0.49
CA MET A 1 34.89 2.36 -0.37
C MET A 1 34.88 3.09 0.97
N ASN A 2 34.46 4.36 1.04
CA ASN A 2 34.49 5.14 2.29
C ASN A 2 33.66 4.44 3.38
N GLU A 3 34.21 4.24 4.58
CA GLU A 3 33.56 3.57 5.71
C GLU A 3 32.28 4.29 6.16
N GLU A 4 32.20 5.60 5.96
CA GLU A 4 31.00 6.40 6.22
C GLU A 4 29.87 6.05 5.24
N ILE A 5 30.20 5.90 3.95
CA ILE A 5 29.25 5.45 2.91
C ILE A 5 28.79 4.02 3.20
N LYS A 6 29.69 3.17 3.69
CA LYS A 6 29.38 1.78 4.03
C LYS A 6 28.36 1.68 5.17
N LYS A 7 28.52 2.48 6.23
CA LYS A 7 27.56 2.57 7.35
C LYS A 7 26.20 3.13 6.92
N ILE A 8 26.19 4.12 6.03
CA ILE A 8 24.95 4.67 5.47
C ILE A 8 24.22 3.60 4.65
N LEU A 9 24.94 2.85 3.80
CA LEU A 9 24.36 1.76 3.01
C LEU A 9 23.84 0.61 3.88
N GLU A 10 24.51 0.27 4.98
CA GLU A 10 23.99 -0.74 5.93
C GLU A 10 22.76 -0.26 6.70
N ARG A 11 22.70 1.03 7.08
CA ARG A 11 21.49 1.64 7.65
C ARG A 11 20.32 1.63 6.66
N ILE A 12 20.58 1.98 5.40
CA ILE A 12 19.58 1.91 4.31
C ILE A 12 19.13 0.47 4.08
N ARG A 13 20.04 -0.51 4.14
CA ARG A 13 19.68 -1.94 4.04
C ARG A 13 18.78 -2.38 5.19
N GLY A 14 19.03 -1.92 6.42
CA GLY A 14 18.23 -2.27 7.60
C GLY A 14 16.83 -1.67 7.61
N VAL A 15 16.67 -0.41 7.22
CA VAL A 15 15.38 0.31 7.17
C VAL A 15 14.62 0.04 5.86
N GLY A 16 15.37 -0.07 4.76
CA GLY A 16 14.83 -0.32 3.43
C GLY A 16 14.32 -1.75 3.28
N ALA A 17 14.93 -2.77 3.89
CA ALA A 17 14.48 -4.15 3.70
C ALA A 17 13.07 -4.41 4.26
N SER A 18 12.61 -3.71 5.31
CA SER A 18 11.23 -3.84 5.80
C SER A 18 10.24 -3.06 4.94
N HIS A 19 10.55 -1.81 4.58
CA HIS A 19 9.63 -0.95 3.83
C HIS A 19 9.61 -1.18 2.31
N THR A 20 10.72 -1.67 1.73
CA THR A 20 10.77 -2.02 0.29
C THR A 20 9.99 -3.30 0.02
N PHE A 21 9.99 -4.25 0.97
CA PHE A 21 9.22 -5.49 0.88
C PHE A 21 7.71 -5.21 0.93
N GLU A 22 7.27 -4.30 1.80
CA GLU A 22 5.88 -3.83 1.83
C GLU A 22 5.50 -3.04 0.56
N GLY A 23 6.43 -2.24 0.02
CA GLY A 23 6.20 -1.48 -1.22
C GLY A 23 5.96 -2.36 -2.45
N GLU A 24 6.68 -3.47 -2.60
CA GLU A 24 6.47 -4.44 -3.70
C GLU A 24 5.08 -5.08 -3.62
N TYR A 25 4.62 -5.45 -2.42
CA TYR A 25 3.29 -6.02 -2.24
C TYR A 25 2.17 -5.01 -2.48
N ILE A 26 2.37 -3.74 -2.09
CA ILE A 26 1.41 -2.67 -2.38
C ILE A 26 1.31 -2.45 -3.89
N ALA A 27 2.43 -2.46 -4.61
CA ALA A 27 2.45 -2.34 -6.06
C ALA A 27 1.73 -3.53 -6.75
N ASP A 28 2.05 -4.77 -6.37
CA ASP A 28 1.36 -5.97 -6.88
C ASP A 28 -0.14 -5.95 -6.57
N PHE A 29 -0.53 -5.47 -5.38
CA PHE A 29 -1.93 -5.26 -5.04
C PHE A 29 -2.61 -4.24 -5.98
N ILE A 30 -1.99 -3.08 -6.19
CA ILE A 30 -2.52 -2.02 -7.07
C ILE A 30 -2.67 -2.55 -8.50
N GLU A 31 -1.67 -3.25 -9.04
CA GLU A 31 -1.74 -3.83 -10.39
C GLU A 31 -2.87 -4.85 -10.52
N ARG A 32 -3.02 -5.74 -9.54
CA ARG A 32 -4.12 -6.71 -9.53
C ARG A 32 -5.47 -6.03 -9.42
N LEU A 33 -5.58 -4.98 -8.59
CA LEU A 33 -6.83 -4.24 -8.44
C LEU A 33 -7.17 -3.50 -9.75
N ASP A 34 -6.19 -2.87 -10.40
CA ASP A 34 -6.41 -2.20 -11.69
C ASP A 34 -6.84 -3.19 -12.76
N SER A 35 -6.40 -4.45 -12.73
CA SER A 35 -6.89 -5.46 -13.68
C SER A 35 -8.40 -5.73 -13.58
N LEU A 36 -9.02 -5.43 -12.43
CA LEU A 36 -10.42 -5.73 -12.14
C LEU A 36 -11.33 -4.50 -12.11
N ILE A 37 -10.81 -3.34 -11.65
CA ILE A 37 -11.56 -2.10 -11.45
C ILE A 37 -10.72 -0.94 -11.96
N VAL A 38 -11.35 0.03 -12.62
CA VAL A 38 -10.64 1.24 -13.06
C VAL A 38 -10.06 2.00 -11.86
N ILE A 39 -8.74 2.17 -11.81
CA ILE A 39 -8.12 3.09 -10.84
C ILE A 39 -8.06 4.49 -11.43
N LYS A 40 -8.71 5.45 -10.77
CA LYS A 40 -8.74 6.86 -11.17
C LYS A 40 -7.67 7.70 -10.48
N GLY A 41 -7.14 7.23 -9.35
CA GLY A 41 -6.12 7.95 -8.60
C GLY A 41 -5.62 7.16 -7.40
N ILE A 42 -4.38 7.41 -7.03
CA ILE A 42 -3.71 6.78 -5.89
C ILE A 42 -3.05 7.88 -5.08
N ARG A 43 -3.19 7.82 -3.76
CA ARG A 43 -2.58 8.76 -2.83
C ARG A 43 -2.10 8.03 -1.59
N LEU A 44 -0.91 8.38 -1.12
CA LEU A 44 -0.38 7.90 0.16
C LEU A 44 -0.31 9.11 1.12
N ASP A 45 -1.10 9.06 2.19
CA ASP A 45 -1.13 10.07 3.26
C ASP A 45 -0.54 9.45 4.54
N GLY A 46 0.78 9.59 4.73
CA GLY A 46 1.47 8.93 5.84
C GLY A 46 1.41 7.41 5.71
N ASN A 47 0.76 6.74 6.66
CA ASN A 47 0.52 5.30 6.66
C ASN A 47 -0.79 4.88 5.99
N ILE A 48 -1.53 5.80 5.37
CA ILE A 48 -2.82 5.51 4.74
C ILE A 48 -2.70 5.54 3.22
N LEU A 49 -2.91 4.39 2.58
CA LEU A 49 -3.08 4.29 1.13
C LEU A 49 -4.54 4.51 0.77
N LYS A 50 -4.79 5.44 -0.14
CA LYS A 50 -6.11 5.77 -0.68
C LYS A 50 -6.12 5.52 -2.19
N ILE A 51 -7.13 4.79 -2.65
CA ILE A 51 -7.30 4.43 -4.06
C ILE A 51 -8.70 4.84 -4.49
N LEU A 52 -8.77 5.82 -5.41
CA LEU A 52 -10.02 6.23 -6.02
C LEU A 52 -10.36 5.22 -7.12
N VAL A 53 -11.48 4.52 -6.96
CA VAL A 53 -11.93 3.51 -7.90
C VAL A 53 -13.12 3.97 -8.73
N GLY A 54 -13.17 3.49 -9.97
CA GLY A 54 -14.22 3.72 -10.95
C GLY A 54 -15.13 2.50 -11.12
N GLU A 55 -15.54 2.27 -12.35
CA GLU A 55 -16.38 1.13 -12.71
C GLU A 55 -15.58 -0.17 -12.66
N VAL A 56 -16.27 -1.25 -12.29
CA VAL A 56 -15.74 -2.62 -12.43
C VAL A 56 -15.61 -2.91 -13.92
N LYS A 57 -14.50 -3.54 -14.30
CA LYS A 57 -14.26 -4.02 -15.67
C LYS A 57 -15.05 -5.32 -15.88
N ASP A 58 -14.48 -6.31 -16.56
CA ASP A 58 -15.11 -7.61 -16.79
C ASP A 58 -14.99 -8.58 -15.58
N ALA A 59 -14.71 -8.06 -14.39
CA ALA A 59 -14.48 -8.85 -13.19
C ALA A 59 -15.78 -9.19 -12.46
N ASP A 60 -15.89 -10.42 -11.96
CA ASP A 60 -16.98 -10.79 -11.06
C ASP A 60 -16.73 -10.30 -9.62
N GLN A 61 -17.79 -10.32 -8.81
CA GLN A 61 -17.72 -9.86 -7.42
C GLN A 61 -16.73 -10.66 -6.57
N GLU A 62 -16.57 -11.95 -6.84
CA GLU A 62 -15.69 -12.84 -6.08
C GLU A 62 -14.21 -12.52 -6.36
N GLN A 63 -13.87 -12.25 -7.62
CA GLN A 63 -12.53 -11.85 -8.03
C GLN A 63 -12.09 -10.54 -7.36
N VAL A 64 -12.97 -9.54 -7.36
CA VAL A 64 -12.74 -8.26 -6.68
C VAL A 64 -12.56 -8.49 -5.19
N LEU A 65 -13.47 -9.23 -4.56
CA LEU A 65 -13.41 -9.50 -3.12
C LEU A 65 -12.12 -10.21 -2.73
N ARG A 66 -11.66 -11.17 -3.56
CA ARG A 66 -10.41 -11.91 -3.33
C ARG A 66 -9.18 -11.00 -3.36
N VAL A 67 -9.11 -10.05 -4.28
CA VAL A 67 -7.99 -9.11 -4.37
C VAL A 67 -7.99 -8.15 -3.18
N VAL A 68 -9.15 -7.58 -2.84
CA VAL A 68 -9.28 -6.66 -1.69
C VAL A 68 -9.00 -7.38 -0.37
N THR A 69 -9.46 -8.62 -0.19
CA THR A 69 -9.19 -9.42 1.01
C THR A 69 -7.71 -9.80 1.14
N LYS A 70 -6.98 -9.94 0.03
CA LYS A 70 -5.53 -10.14 0.11
C LYS A 70 -4.80 -8.89 0.57
N ALA A 71 -5.32 -7.71 0.26
CA ALA A 71 -4.76 -6.45 0.73
C ALA A 71 -4.85 -6.33 2.27
N SER A 72 -5.91 -6.82 2.92
CA SER A 72 -6.01 -6.79 4.38
C SER A 72 -4.95 -7.64 5.09
N LEU A 73 -4.28 -8.56 4.37
CA LEU A 73 -3.14 -9.33 4.89
C LEU A 73 -1.81 -8.57 4.88
N LEU A 74 -1.76 -7.38 4.26
CA LEU A 74 -0.56 -6.53 4.16
C LEU A 74 -0.29 -5.72 5.44
N ASN A 75 -0.52 -6.30 6.62
CA ASN A 75 -0.33 -5.63 7.91
C ASN A 75 -1.17 -4.33 8.06
N ASN A 76 -2.39 -4.34 7.49
CA ASN A 76 -3.35 -3.26 7.65
C ASN A 76 -3.93 -3.27 9.07
N SER A 77 -3.93 -2.12 9.74
CA SER A 77 -4.66 -1.90 10.99
C SER A 77 -6.15 -1.66 10.73
N VAL A 78 -6.48 -0.98 9.62
CA VAL A 78 -7.85 -0.65 9.22
C VAL A 78 -7.96 -0.67 7.69
N ALA A 79 -9.08 -1.16 7.15
CA ALA A 79 -9.42 -1.02 5.75
C ALA A 79 -10.92 -0.71 5.59
N GLY A 80 -11.28 0.09 4.58
CA GLY A 80 -12.66 0.46 4.34
C GLY A 80 -12.86 1.20 3.02
N TYR A 81 -14.04 1.80 2.88
CA TYR A 81 -14.36 2.66 1.75
C TYR A 81 -15.14 3.90 2.17
N GLU A 82 -14.99 4.96 1.39
CA GLU A 82 -15.73 6.21 1.53
C GLU A 82 -16.38 6.59 0.19
N ASP A 83 -17.60 7.09 0.24
CA ASP A 83 -18.25 7.69 -0.92
C ASP A 83 -17.80 9.15 -1.05
N THR A 84 -17.15 9.48 -2.17
CA THR A 84 -16.70 10.83 -2.49
C THR A 84 -17.47 11.37 -3.69
N SER A 85 -17.44 12.69 -3.90
CA SER A 85 -18.01 13.31 -5.11
C SER A 85 -17.36 12.86 -6.42
N TYR A 86 -16.19 12.20 -6.34
CA TYR A 86 -15.41 11.74 -7.50
C TYR A 86 -15.52 10.22 -7.73
N GLY A 87 -16.20 9.49 -6.83
CA GLY A 87 -16.32 8.03 -6.85
C GLY A 87 -16.11 7.39 -5.48
N LYS A 88 -15.98 6.07 -5.45
CA LYS A 88 -15.67 5.33 -4.22
C LYS A 88 -14.17 5.38 -3.96
N MET A 89 -13.78 5.71 -2.74
CA MET A 89 -12.39 5.70 -2.29
C MET A 89 -12.18 4.49 -1.40
N LEU A 90 -11.31 3.57 -1.79
CA LEU A 90 -10.81 2.53 -0.89
C LEU A 90 -9.70 3.13 -0.05
N TYR A 91 -9.67 2.81 1.25
CA TYR A 91 -8.57 3.21 2.11
C TYR A 91 -8.03 2.01 2.90
N PHE A 92 -6.72 1.99 3.04
CA PHE A 92 -5.95 0.97 3.76
C PHE A 92 -4.97 1.70 4.67
N GLU A 93 -5.17 1.59 5.98
CA GLU A 93 -4.26 2.10 6.98
C GLU A 93 -3.30 0.99 7.40
N PHE A 94 -2.02 1.21 7.18
CA PHE A 94 -0.97 0.26 7.55
C PHE A 94 -0.50 0.53 8.96
N TYR A 95 -0.28 -0.54 9.73
CA TYR A 95 0.46 -0.42 10.98
C TYR A 95 1.94 -0.24 10.64
N ILE A 96 2.45 0.98 10.80
CA ILE A 96 3.90 1.21 10.79
C ILE A 96 4.38 0.96 12.23
N PRO A 97 5.06 -0.17 12.50
CA PRO A 97 5.55 -0.41 13.85
C PRO A 97 6.58 0.66 14.24
N PRO A 98 6.60 1.09 15.51
CA PRO A 98 7.40 2.24 15.99
C PRO A 98 8.93 2.04 15.93
N TRP A 99 9.42 0.91 15.40
CA TRP A 99 10.86 0.62 15.28
C TRP A 99 11.61 1.60 14.35
N GLY A 100 10.89 2.41 13.57
CA GLY A 100 11.43 3.51 12.76
C GLY A 100 11.48 4.87 13.47
N GLU A 101 10.79 5.03 14.61
CA GLU A 101 10.92 6.21 15.47
C GLU A 101 12.12 6.04 16.41
N GLN A 102 13.34 5.95 15.85
CA GLN A 102 14.49 6.37 16.63
C GLN A 102 14.39 7.90 16.77
N TYR A 103 13.90 8.35 17.93
CA TYR A 103 14.06 9.71 18.41
C TYR A 103 15.49 10.17 18.06
N ILE A 104 15.58 11.15 17.15
CA ILE A 104 16.82 11.91 16.91
C ILE A 104 16.98 12.91 18.05
#